data_AF-A0A419GQG5-F1
#
_entry.id   AF-A0A419GQG5-F1
#
_cell.length_a   1.000
_cell.length_b   1.000
_cell.length_c   1.000
_cell.angle_alpha   90.00
_cell.angle_beta   90.00
_cell.angle_gamma   90.00
#
_symmetry.space_group_name_H-M   'P 1'
#
loop_
_entity.id
_entity.type
_entity.pdbx_description
1 polymer ?
#
loop_
_entity_poly.entity_id
_entity_poly.type
_entity_poly.pdbx_seq_one_letter_code
_entity_poly.pdbx_strand_id
1 'polypeptide(L)'
;MIYPYEEAQKLKKRMECKSCEDKSRLDVRFLKGSFDLWCPLCGNNTEFREQKSLTQMWRENPDSVPLTVANKLEKKYGGSRMSDTALVKADEKALMERIQVCQWAKDMNAVEKRALAQLAIEYQLDPLMGELVWYQGKPLIGLDGHIRIAGREITFEGIDARPMTEDERMGYGLEKEPYTWICFVYKRGMRAPATGVGTANPEKPHRSKPDGNGKWQGGNPVERERPWSMARARAINSALRLYFPHKIPGAVDAVEAGVMVENDRIIDGTFREVKEQRTEPPADLFGPEEEEWPQDGTLSGDPPPSGPVEDLPFRSPREELEERIESLVSDLGRTMDEEFYNYFKTVEGMDYKKATDDKLNHFANHVADLLIAKTDKDKQKKKPPKGK
;
A
#
# COMPACT_ATOMS: atom_id res chain seq x y z
N MET A 1 -13.62 4.38 35.33
CA MET A 1 -12.15 4.52 35.28
C MET A 1 -11.56 3.18 34.88
N ILE A 2 -11.21 3.02 33.62
CA ILE A 2 -10.51 1.84 33.12
C ILE A 2 -9.06 2.02 33.55
N TYR A 3 -8.59 1.22 34.50
CA TYR A 3 -7.21 1.31 34.96
C TYR A 3 -6.25 1.00 33.78
N PRO A 4 -5.11 1.72 33.66
CA PRO A 4 -4.14 1.58 32.57
C PRO A 4 -3.27 0.31 32.72
N TYR A 5 -3.91 -0.84 32.99
CA TYR A 5 -3.20 -2.10 33.19
C TYR A 5 -2.42 -2.51 31.93
N GLU A 6 -3.02 -2.36 30.75
CA GLU A 6 -2.34 -2.69 29.49
C GLU A 6 -1.13 -1.80 29.21
N GLU A 7 -1.23 -0.50 29.49
CA GLU A 7 -0.11 0.44 29.32
C GLU A 7 1.03 0.11 30.27
N ALA A 8 0.71 -0.19 31.53
CA ALA A 8 1.72 -0.57 32.51
C ALA A 8 2.43 -1.89 32.14
N GLN A 9 1.69 -2.87 31.62
CA GLN A 9 2.27 -4.12 31.10
C GLN A 9 3.12 -3.89 29.83
N LYS A 10 2.73 -2.95 28.96
CA LYS A 10 3.54 -2.54 27.80
C LYS A 10 4.85 -1.87 28.25
N LEU A 11 4.80 -0.97 29.25
CA LEU A 11 5.97 -0.33 29.82
C LEU A 11 6.92 -1.34 30.47
N LYS A 12 6.38 -2.26 31.28
CA LYS A 12 7.15 -3.35 31.93
C LYS A 12 7.97 -4.18 30.93
N LYS A 13 7.46 -4.39 29.71
CA LYS A 13 8.16 -5.14 28.65
C LYS A 13 9.23 -4.32 27.91
N ARG A 14 9.20 -2.99 28.00
CA ARG A 14 10.09 -2.09 27.26
C ARG A 14 11.19 -1.48 28.11
N MET A 15 11.06 -1.49 29.44
CA MET A 15 12.01 -0.84 30.33
C MET A 15 13.02 -1.84 30.91
N GLU A 16 14.24 -1.38 31.16
CA GLU A 16 15.27 -2.09 31.90
C GLU A 16 15.74 -1.25 33.09
N CYS A 17 16.06 -1.90 34.22
CA CYS A 17 16.56 -1.21 35.40
C CYS A 17 18.01 -0.77 35.16
N LYS A 18 18.28 0.54 35.27
CA LYS A 18 19.63 1.08 35.02
C LYS A 18 20.66 0.65 36.07
N SER A 19 20.22 0.32 37.29
CA SER A 19 21.12 -0.04 38.39
C SER A 19 21.62 -1.48 38.35
N CYS A 20 20.79 -2.42 37.88
CA CYS A 20 21.13 -3.85 37.91
C CYS A 20 21.09 -4.53 36.53
N GLU A 21 20.71 -3.80 35.48
CA GLU A 21 20.65 -4.26 34.08
C GLU A 21 19.80 -5.53 33.83
N ASP A 22 19.04 -5.98 34.84
CA ASP A 22 18.18 -7.16 34.74
C ASP A 22 16.80 -6.79 34.20
N LYS A 23 16.42 -7.51 33.14
CA LYS A 23 15.19 -7.37 32.36
C LYS A 23 14.02 -8.14 32.96
N SER A 24 14.32 -9.24 33.64
CA SER A 24 13.34 -10.31 33.86
C SER A 24 12.39 -10.07 35.03
N ARG A 25 12.57 -8.96 35.77
CA ARG A 25 11.93 -8.79 37.07
C ARG A 25 11.28 -7.45 37.34
N LEU A 26 11.19 -6.51 36.39
CA LEU A 26 10.42 -5.28 36.67
C LEU A 26 8.99 -5.63 37.06
N ASP A 27 8.48 -5.00 38.12
CA ASP A 27 7.11 -5.17 38.57
C ASP A 27 6.36 -3.85 38.55
N VAL A 28 5.04 -3.93 38.39
CA VAL A 28 4.17 -2.76 38.34
C VAL A 28 3.45 -2.64 39.67
N ARG A 29 3.66 -1.52 40.37
CA ARG A 29 2.87 -1.18 41.55
C ARG A 29 1.77 -0.22 41.14
N PHE A 30 0.52 -0.64 41.30
CA PHE A 30 -0.64 0.22 41.05
C PHE A 30 -0.92 1.08 42.30
N LEU A 31 -0.95 2.38 42.10
CA LEU A 31 -1.35 3.38 43.09
C LEU A 31 -2.75 3.89 42.74
N LYS A 32 -3.38 4.67 43.64
CA LYS A 32 -4.71 5.24 43.39
C LYS A 32 -4.64 6.25 42.23
N GLY A 33 -4.89 5.76 41.01
CA GLY A 33 -4.93 6.56 39.78
C GLY A 33 -3.63 6.59 38.96
N SER A 34 -2.57 5.89 39.39
CA SER A 34 -1.28 5.83 38.67
C SER A 34 -0.61 4.46 38.83
N PHE A 35 0.51 4.23 38.14
CA PHE A 35 1.35 3.07 38.33
C PHE A 35 2.82 3.45 38.32
N ASP A 36 3.62 2.76 39.14
CA ASP A 36 5.06 2.90 39.17
C ASP A 36 5.74 1.58 38.78
N LEU A 37 6.86 1.67 38.08
CA LEU A 37 7.75 0.54 37.85
C LEU A 37 8.69 0.39 39.04
N TRP A 38 8.93 -0.84 39.45
CA TRP A 38 9.80 -1.17 40.56
C TRP A 38 10.67 -2.38 40.22
N CYS A 39 11.97 -2.29 40.52
CA CYS A 39 12.88 -3.41 40.41
C CYS A 39 12.96 -4.16 41.74
N PRO A 40 12.52 -5.44 41.82
CA PRO A 40 12.56 -6.22 43.05
C PRO A 40 13.96 -6.66 43.46
N LEU A 41 14.96 -6.54 42.58
CA LEU A 41 16.33 -6.93 42.87
C LEU A 41 17.10 -5.84 43.63
N CYS A 42 17.06 -4.60 43.12
CA CYS A 42 17.82 -3.49 43.70
C CYS A 42 16.95 -2.46 44.42
N GLY A 43 15.62 -2.62 44.37
CA GLY A 43 14.67 -1.67 44.97
C GLY A 43 14.48 -0.38 44.18
N ASN A 44 15.22 -0.16 43.09
CA ASN A 44 15.13 1.06 42.28
C ASN A 44 13.73 1.23 41.68
N ASN A 45 13.22 2.46 41.76
CA ASN A 45 11.92 2.90 41.27
C ASN A 45 11.98 4.22 40.46
N THR A 46 13.17 4.79 40.23
CA THR A 46 13.32 6.09 39.54
C THR A 46 14.07 5.98 38.22
N GLU A 47 15.12 5.15 38.15
CA GLU A 47 16.00 5.11 36.99
C GLU A 47 15.77 3.87 36.11
N PHE A 48 14.93 4.03 35.09
CA PHE A 48 14.70 3.02 34.06
C PHE A 48 15.11 3.55 32.69
N ARG A 49 15.65 2.68 31.85
CA ARG A 49 15.97 2.98 30.46
C ARG A 49 15.03 2.23 29.53
N GLU A 50 14.58 2.86 28.45
CA GLU A 50 13.86 2.14 27.40
C GLU A 50 14.83 1.24 26.63
N GLN A 51 14.52 -0.05 26.60
CA GLN A 51 15.27 -1.05 25.87
C GLN A 51 15.08 -0.80 24.38
N LYS A 52 16.20 -0.76 23.65
CA LYS A 52 16.17 -0.73 22.20
C LYS A 52 15.47 -1.98 21.68
N SER A 53 14.60 -1.81 20.68
CA SER A 53 13.98 -2.96 20.02
C SER A 53 15.06 -3.86 19.39
N LEU A 54 14.82 -5.17 19.28
CA LEU A 54 15.75 -6.09 18.62
C LEU A 54 16.12 -5.64 17.19
N THR A 55 15.18 -5.01 16.49
CA THR A 55 15.44 -4.43 15.17
C THR A 55 16.38 -3.23 15.23
N GLN A 56 16.25 -2.37 16.25
CA GLN A 56 17.15 -1.24 16.45
C GLN A 56 18.54 -1.68 16.90
N MET A 57 18.62 -2.66 17.82
CA MET A 57 19.90 -3.28 18.21
C MET A 57 20.60 -3.89 17.00
N TRP A 58 19.90 -4.70 16.19
CA TRP A 58 20.46 -5.29 14.96
C TRP A 58 20.92 -4.24 13.94
N ARG A 59 20.20 -3.12 13.81
CA ARG A 59 20.59 -2.02 12.92
C ARG A 59 21.85 -1.29 13.37
N GLU A 60 22.06 -1.15 14.67
CA GLU A 60 23.25 -0.50 15.22
C GLU A 60 24.46 -1.44 15.23
N ASN A 61 24.24 -2.71 15.59
CA ASN A 61 25.25 -3.75 15.59
C ASN A 61 24.58 -5.13 15.36
N PRO A 62 24.75 -5.77 14.19
CA PRO A 62 24.17 -7.07 13.88
C PRO A 62 24.52 -8.16 14.88
N ASP A 63 25.71 -8.10 15.47
CA ASP A 63 26.21 -9.09 16.44
C ASP A 63 25.59 -8.93 17.84
N SER A 64 24.88 -7.81 18.08
CA SER A 64 24.21 -7.55 19.37
C SER A 64 22.92 -8.34 19.58
N VAL A 65 22.42 -9.01 18.54
CA VAL A 65 21.23 -9.87 18.61
C VAL A 65 21.60 -11.33 18.33
N PRO A 66 20.88 -12.31 18.92
CA PRO A 66 21.13 -13.73 18.64
C PRO A 66 21.08 -14.03 17.14
N LEU A 67 21.98 -14.87 16.65
CA LEU A 67 22.11 -15.20 15.21
C LEU A 67 20.78 -15.63 14.56
N THR A 68 19.93 -16.35 15.28
CA THR A 68 18.60 -16.76 14.78
C THR A 68 17.65 -15.57 14.57
N VAL A 69 17.75 -14.54 15.42
CA VAL A 69 17.02 -13.28 15.31
C VAL A 69 17.64 -12.43 14.21
N ALA A 70 18.96 -12.31 14.17
CA ALA A 70 19.70 -11.63 13.11
C ALA A 70 19.28 -12.17 11.74
N ASN A 71 19.35 -13.49 11.51
CA ASN A 71 18.99 -14.13 10.26
C ASN A 71 17.50 -13.95 9.91
N LYS A 72 16.61 -13.91 10.91
CA LYS A 72 15.18 -13.62 10.67
C LYS A 72 14.97 -12.16 10.30
N LEU A 73 15.65 -11.24 10.95
CA LEU A 73 15.60 -9.81 10.63
C LEU A 73 16.22 -9.57 9.25
N GLU A 74 17.37 -10.16 8.95
CA GLU A 74 18.05 -10.10 7.67
C GLU A 74 17.21 -10.72 6.54
N LYS A 75 16.56 -11.87 6.77
CA LYS A 75 15.65 -12.48 5.79
C LYS A 75 14.36 -11.68 5.62
N LYS A 76 13.85 -11.07 6.69
CA LYS A 76 12.63 -10.24 6.67
C LYS A 76 12.89 -8.88 6.02
N TYR A 77 14.10 -8.34 6.16
CA TYR A 77 14.47 -7.00 5.72
C TYR A 77 15.48 -6.98 4.56
N GLY A 78 15.92 -8.13 4.04
CA GLY A 78 16.64 -8.29 2.78
C GLY A 78 18.15 -7.98 2.82
N GLY A 79 18.93 -8.68 3.64
CA GLY A 79 20.39 -8.46 3.74
C GLY A 79 20.76 -7.17 4.50
N SER A 80 22.06 -6.97 4.77
CA SER A 80 22.53 -5.70 5.37
C SER A 80 22.12 -4.53 4.48
N ARG A 81 21.29 -3.65 5.03
CA ARG A 81 20.84 -2.42 4.36
C ARG A 81 22.06 -1.56 4.12
N MET A 82 22.39 -1.27 2.86
CA MET A 82 23.44 -0.31 2.58
C MET A 82 22.94 1.08 2.99
N SER A 83 23.79 1.85 3.66
CA SER A 83 23.51 3.27 3.87
C SER A 83 23.52 4.00 2.53
N ASP A 84 22.82 5.13 2.45
CA ASP A 84 22.79 5.99 1.25
C ASP A 84 24.22 6.31 0.77
N THR A 85 25.12 6.60 1.70
CA THR A 85 26.54 6.85 1.41
C THR A 85 27.30 5.63 0.88
N ALA A 86 26.87 4.42 1.23
CA ALA A 86 27.46 3.18 0.73
C ALA A 86 26.94 2.84 -0.67
N LEU A 87 25.65 3.06 -0.94
CA LEU A 87 25.07 2.89 -2.28
C LEU A 87 25.71 3.81 -3.32
N VAL A 88 25.95 5.07 -2.96
CA VAL A 88 26.62 6.05 -3.84
C VAL A 88 28.05 5.62 -4.20
N LYS A 89 28.71 4.88 -3.31
CA LYS A 89 30.09 4.40 -3.49
C LYS A 89 30.16 2.97 -4.04
N ALA A 90 29.02 2.30 -4.21
CA ALA A 90 28.97 0.93 -4.68
C ALA A 90 29.35 0.89 -6.16
N ASP A 91 30.24 -0.03 -6.52
CA ASP A 91 30.54 -0.33 -7.91
C ASP A 91 29.44 -1.21 -8.52
N GLU A 92 29.41 -1.29 -9.85
CA GLU A 92 28.45 -2.14 -10.58
C GLU A 92 28.52 -3.59 -10.08
N LYS A 93 29.73 -4.08 -9.77
CA LYS A 93 29.95 -5.44 -9.26
C LYS A 93 29.26 -5.68 -7.91
N ALA A 94 29.42 -4.79 -6.93
CA ALA A 94 28.75 -4.93 -5.63
C ALA A 94 27.22 -4.88 -5.77
N LEU A 95 26.69 -4.04 -6.67
CA LEU A 95 25.24 -4.01 -6.93
C LEU A 95 24.75 -5.27 -7.64
N MET A 96 25.52 -5.85 -8.55
CA MET A 96 25.20 -7.12 -9.18
C MET A 96 25.13 -8.27 -8.17
N GLU A 97 26.08 -8.36 -7.24
CA GLU A 97 26.04 -9.33 -6.14
C GLU A 97 24.80 -9.12 -5.26
N ARG A 98 24.43 -7.86 -4.99
CA ARG A 98 23.22 -7.52 -4.23
C ARG A 98 21.93 -7.91 -4.95
N ILE A 99 21.86 -7.68 -6.26
CA ILE A 99 20.74 -8.09 -7.11
C ILE A 99 20.57 -9.60 -7.08
N GLN A 100 21.65 -10.39 -7.09
CA GLN A 100 21.58 -11.86 -7.03
C GLN A 100 20.89 -12.39 -5.76
N VAL A 101 20.91 -11.63 -4.66
CA VAL A 101 20.22 -11.98 -3.40
C VAL A 101 18.71 -11.75 -3.49
N CYS A 102 18.24 -10.89 -4.41
CA CYS A 102 16.81 -10.63 -4.61
C CYS A 102 16.11 -11.90 -5.11
N GLN A 103 15.01 -12.31 -4.47
CA GLN A 103 14.27 -13.53 -4.85
C GLN A 103 13.80 -13.52 -6.32
N TRP A 104 13.47 -12.34 -6.84
CA TRP A 104 13.00 -12.14 -8.22
C TRP A 104 14.15 -12.05 -9.26
N ALA A 105 15.41 -11.92 -8.82
CA ALA A 105 16.55 -11.83 -9.74
C ALA A 105 17.02 -13.20 -10.28
N LYS A 106 16.43 -14.30 -9.81
CA LYS A 106 16.77 -15.65 -10.28
C LYS A 106 16.38 -15.86 -11.73
N ASP A 107 15.31 -15.21 -12.17
CA ASP A 107 14.76 -15.36 -13.52
C ASP A 107 15.31 -14.30 -14.50
N MET A 108 16.19 -13.40 -14.03
CA MET A 108 16.75 -12.33 -14.86
C MET A 108 18.04 -12.76 -15.56
N ASN A 109 18.18 -12.36 -16.83
CA ASN A 109 19.41 -12.53 -17.59
C ASN A 109 20.48 -11.51 -17.15
N ALA A 110 21.73 -11.68 -17.61
CA ALA A 110 22.84 -10.81 -17.21
C ALA A 110 22.68 -9.36 -17.67
N VAL A 111 22.06 -9.14 -18.84
CA VAL A 111 21.80 -7.80 -19.41
C VAL A 111 20.76 -7.06 -18.58
N GLU A 112 19.68 -7.73 -18.20
CA GLU A 112 18.62 -7.17 -17.35
C GLU A 112 19.16 -6.81 -15.96
N LYS A 113 20.03 -7.67 -15.40
CA LYS A 113 20.69 -7.38 -14.11
C LYS A 113 21.61 -6.16 -14.20
N ARG A 114 22.36 -6.03 -15.30
CA ARG A 114 23.21 -4.85 -15.55
C ARG A 114 22.37 -3.58 -15.71
N ALA A 115 21.30 -3.62 -16.50
CA ALA A 115 20.41 -2.47 -16.68
C ALA A 115 19.78 -2.02 -15.35
N LEU A 116 19.36 -2.98 -14.53
CA LEU A 116 18.85 -2.71 -13.19
C LEU A 116 19.94 -2.14 -12.25
N ALA A 117 21.16 -2.66 -12.31
CA ALA A 117 22.28 -2.15 -11.52
C ALA A 117 22.64 -0.71 -11.91
N GLN A 118 22.66 -0.40 -13.20
CA GLN A 118 22.89 0.96 -13.71
C GLN A 118 21.82 1.93 -13.20
N LEU A 119 20.54 1.53 -13.27
CA LEU A 119 19.44 2.33 -12.74
C LEU A 119 19.54 2.52 -11.22
N ALA A 120 19.99 1.50 -10.51
CA ALA A 120 20.26 1.56 -9.06
C ALA A 120 21.37 2.57 -8.74
N ILE A 121 22.44 2.65 -9.54
CA ILE A 121 23.50 3.65 -9.36
C ILE A 121 22.97 5.06 -9.68
N GLU A 122 22.36 5.22 -10.86
CA GLU A 122 21.90 6.52 -11.37
C GLU A 122 20.93 7.20 -10.41
N TYR A 123 19.93 6.46 -9.94
CA TYR A 123 18.94 6.96 -9.00
C TYR A 123 19.31 6.70 -7.54
N GLN A 124 20.49 6.13 -7.26
CA GLN A 124 20.96 5.71 -5.94
C GLN A 124 19.88 4.89 -5.19
N LEU A 125 19.21 3.99 -5.89
CA LEU A 125 18.14 3.14 -5.36
C LEU A 125 18.65 1.76 -5.01
N ASP A 126 17.89 1.06 -4.17
CA ASP A 126 18.24 -0.26 -3.68
C ASP A 126 17.18 -1.32 -4.09
N PRO A 127 17.54 -2.25 -5.01
CA PRO A 127 16.66 -3.33 -5.43
C PRO A 127 16.18 -4.24 -4.28
N LEU A 128 17.02 -4.44 -3.24
CA LEU A 128 16.64 -5.28 -2.09
C LEU A 128 15.61 -4.61 -1.17
N MET A 129 15.53 -3.28 -1.20
CA MET A 129 14.55 -2.51 -0.44
C MET A 129 13.19 -2.40 -1.15
N GLY A 130 13.02 -3.01 -2.33
CA GLY A 130 11.81 -2.90 -3.14
C GLY A 130 11.68 -1.55 -3.85
N GLU A 131 12.75 -0.75 -3.89
CA GLU A 131 12.78 0.55 -4.55
C GLU A 131 12.89 0.42 -6.08
N LEU A 132 13.43 -0.70 -6.56
CA LEU A 132 13.53 -1.08 -7.96
C LEU A 132 13.04 -2.52 -8.15
N VAL A 133 12.26 -2.75 -9.20
CA VAL A 133 11.71 -4.06 -9.55
C VAL A 133 11.80 -4.28 -11.05
N TRP A 134 12.13 -5.50 -11.48
CA TRP A 134 12.01 -5.92 -12.88
C TRP A 134 10.61 -6.49 -13.15
N TYR A 135 9.88 -5.90 -14.09
CA TYR A 135 8.53 -6.35 -14.43
C TYR A 135 8.29 -6.29 -15.94
N GLN A 136 7.83 -7.40 -16.52
CA GLN A 136 7.53 -7.53 -17.96
C GLN A 136 8.67 -7.04 -18.87
N GLY A 137 9.91 -7.41 -18.55
CA GLY A 137 11.09 -7.07 -19.36
C GLY A 137 11.53 -5.60 -19.25
N LYS A 138 11.03 -4.86 -18.26
CA LYS A 138 11.41 -3.46 -18.03
C LYS A 138 11.75 -3.22 -16.55
N PRO A 139 12.77 -2.40 -16.24
CA PRO A 139 12.99 -1.95 -14.88
C PRO A 139 11.91 -0.91 -14.51
N LEU A 140 11.35 -1.02 -13.31
CA LEU A 140 10.38 -0.09 -12.77
C LEU A 140 10.87 0.43 -11.42
N ILE A 141 10.66 1.73 -11.18
CA ILE A 141 10.85 2.33 -9.86
C ILE A 141 9.61 2.04 -9.03
N GLY A 142 9.82 1.40 -7.88
CA GLY A 142 8.77 1.12 -6.91
C GLY A 142 8.28 2.40 -6.21
N LEU A 143 7.19 2.28 -5.45
CA LEU A 143 6.66 3.41 -4.68
C LEU A 143 7.70 3.94 -3.68
N ASP A 144 8.36 3.05 -2.96
CA ASP A 144 9.41 3.41 -2.00
C ASP A 144 10.59 4.12 -2.68
N GLY A 145 10.92 3.71 -3.91
CA GLY A 145 11.93 4.38 -4.72
C GLY A 145 11.53 5.80 -5.09
N HIS A 146 10.28 6.01 -5.53
CA HIS A 146 9.76 7.36 -5.81
C HIS A 146 9.74 8.25 -4.57
N ILE A 147 9.34 7.73 -3.40
CA ILE A 147 9.35 8.47 -2.13
C ILE A 147 10.80 8.84 -1.76
N ARG A 148 11.74 7.92 -1.91
CA ARG A 148 13.16 8.18 -1.62
C ARG A 148 13.76 9.25 -2.53
N ILE A 149 13.47 9.20 -3.83
CA ILE A 149 13.96 10.23 -4.76
C ILE A 149 13.37 11.59 -4.40
N ALA A 150 12.06 11.68 -4.16
CA ALA A 150 11.43 12.93 -3.73
C ALA A 150 12.04 13.44 -2.41
N GLY A 151 12.28 12.57 -1.44
CA GLY A 151 12.88 12.90 -0.14
C GLY A 151 14.30 13.46 -0.20
N ARG A 152 15.01 13.31 -1.33
CA ARG A 152 16.32 13.94 -1.55
C ARG A 152 16.22 15.37 -2.05
N GLU A 153 15.09 15.76 -2.65
CA GLU A 153 14.88 17.14 -3.07
C GLU A 153 14.57 18.00 -1.85
N ILE A 154 15.33 19.08 -1.64
CA ILE A 154 15.12 20.05 -0.55
C ILE A 154 13.71 20.69 -0.63
N THR A 155 13.11 20.67 -1.82
CA THR A 155 11.77 21.19 -2.06
C THR A 155 10.65 20.23 -1.69
N PHE A 156 10.91 18.96 -1.34
CA PHE A 156 9.86 18.05 -0.93
C PHE A 156 9.42 18.33 0.52
N GLU A 157 8.12 18.57 0.73
CA GLU A 157 7.58 18.94 2.05
C GLU A 157 6.78 17.82 2.71
N GLY A 158 6.21 16.92 1.92
CA GLY A 158 5.49 15.76 2.46
C GLY A 158 4.46 15.18 1.51
N ILE A 159 3.81 14.12 1.99
CA ILE A 159 2.76 13.38 1.29
C ILE A 159 1.61 13.20 2.26
N ASP A 160 0.40 13.54 1.84
CA ASP A 160 -0.84 13.24 2.54
C ASP A 160 -1.74 12.39 1.65
N ALA A 161 -2.22 11.26 2.15
CA ALA A 161 -3.04 10.33 1.37
C ALA A 161 -4.17 9.81 2.23
N ARG A 162 -5.38 9.85 1.67
CA ARG A 162 -6.61 9.40 2.34
C ARG A 162 -7.59 8.77 1.35
N PRO A 163 -8.55 7.96 1.83
CA PRO A 163 -9.70 7.55 1.04
C PRO A 163 -10.47 8.78 0.54
N MET A 164 -11.02 8.70 -0.67
CA MET A 164 -11.89 9.74 -1.20
C MET A 164 -13.29 9.67 -0.58
N THR A 165 -13.92 10.83 -0.41
CA THR A 165 -15.33 10.92 -0.02
C THR A 165 -16.25 10.57 -1.22
N GLU A 166 -17.55 10.39 -0.98
CA GLU A 166 -18.51 10.17 -2.07
C GLU A 166 -18.65 11.40 -2.97
N ASP A 167 -18.73 12.60 -2.40
CA ASP A 167 -18.78 13.86 -3.14
C ASP A 167 -17.55 14.08 -4.03
N GLU A 168 -16.35 13.76 -3.51
CA GLU A 168 -15.13 13.82 -4.30
C GLU A 168 -15.17 12.84 -5.46
N ARG A 169 -15.58 11.58 -5.22
CA ARG A 169 -15.68 10.58 -6.30
C ARG A 169 -16.63 11.04 -7.40
N MET A 170 -17.79 11.59 -7.03
CA MET A 170 -18.73 12.19 -7.99
C MET A 170 -18.12 13.37 -8.74
N GLY A 171 -17.42 14.26 -8.03
CA GLY A 171 -16.73 15.41 -8.63
C GLY A 171 -15.63 15.04 -9.63
N TYR A 172 -14.96 13.90 -9.43
CA TYR A 172 -13.97 13.34 -10.37
C TYR A 172 -14.59 12.47 -11.47
N GLY A 173 -15.92 12.29 -11.50
CA GLY A 173 -16.60 11.44 -12.49
C GLY A 173 -16.21 9.97 -12.39
N LEU A 174 -15.78 9.51 -11.22
CA LEU A 174 -15.41 8.11 -11.01
C LEU A 174 -16.67 7.31 -10.75
N GLU A 175 -16.76 6.12 -11.36
CA GLU A 175 -17.76 5.12 -10.98
C GLU A 175 -17.67 4.87 -9.47
N LYS A 176 -18.74 4.31 -8.89
CA LYS A 176 -18.78 3.87 -7.48
C LYS A 176 -17.89 2.63 -7.30
N GLU A 177 -16.58 2.78 -7.59
CA GLU A 177 -15.56 1.79 -7.36
C GLU A 177 -15.36 1.63 -5.85
N PRO A 178 -15.08 0.40 -5.38
CA PRO A 178 -15.05 0.10 -3.97
C PRO A 178 -13.86 0.73 -3.23
N TYR A 179 -12.74 0.97 -3.93
CA TYR A 179 -11.53 1.52 -3.32
C TYR A 179 -10.92 2.64 -4.16
N THR A 180 -11.13 3.87 -3.72
CA THR A 180 -10.61 5.09 -4.35
C THR A 180 -9.86 5.91 -3.33
N TRP A 181 -8.65 6.34 -3.67
CA TRP A 181 -7.78 7.15 -2.83
C TRP A 181 -7.34 8.41 -3.56
N ILE A 182 -7.19 9.48 -2.81
CA ILE A 182 -6.60 10.73 -3.25
C ILE A 182 -5.32 10.98 -2.45
N CYS A 183 -4.31 11.50 -3.14
CA CYS A 183 -3.03 11.83 -2.56
C CYS A 183 -2.63 13.25 -2.94
N PHE A 184 -2.15 14.00 -1.97
CA PHE A 184 -1.60 15.34 -2.10
C PHE A 184 -0.10 15.28 -1.81
N VAL A 185 0.71 15.76 -2.75
CA VAL A 185 2.15 15.88 -2.60
C VAL A 185 2.50 17.36 -2.54
N TYR A 186 3.22 17.76 -1.50
CA TYR A 186 3.58 19.15 -1.25
C TYR A 186 5.02 19.41 -1.68
N LYS A 187 5.21 20.47 -2.48
CA LYS A 187 6.52 20.93 -2.95
C LYS A 187 6.69 22.41 -2.59
N ARG A 188 7.79 22.74 -1.91
CA ARG A 188 8.14 24.09 -1.50
C ARG A 188 8.13 25.04 -2.69
N GLY A 189 7.45 26.17 -2.54
CA GLY A 189 7.31 27.19 -3.58
C GLY A 189 6.15 26.95 -4.55
N MET A 190 5.46 25.81 -4.48
CA MET A 190 4.24 25.58 -5.25
C MET A 190 3.02 26.05 -4.44
N ARG A 191 2.08 26.74 -5.10
CA ARG A 191 0.87 27.28 -4.45
C ARG A 191 -0.16 26.21 -4.09
N ALA A 192 -0.25 25.17 -4.92
CA ALA A 192 -1.17 24.05 -4.73
C ALA A 192 -0.34 22.76 -4.61
N PRO A 193 -0.86 21.70 -3.97
CA PRO A 193 -0.23 20.39 -4.00
C PRO A 193 -0.50 19.68 -5.34
N ALA A 194 0.39 18.77 -5.72
CA ALA A 194 0.13 17.82 -6.80
C ALA A 194 -0.89 16.80 -6.30
N THR A 195 -1.97 16.64 -7.05
CA THR A 195 -3.07 15.74 -6.69
C THR A 195 -3.03 14.51 -7.58
N GLY A 196 -2.93 13.34 -6.97
CA GLY A 196 -2.97 12.04 -7.65
C GLY A 196 -4.17 11.23 -7.16
N VAL A 197 -4.82 10.55 -8.07
CA VAL A 197 -5.96 9.66 -7.79
C VAL A 197 -5.57 8.23 -8.11
N GLY A 198 -5.95 7.31 -7.24
CA GLY A 198 -5.70 5.89 -7.43
C GLY A 198 -6.94 5.08 -7.14
N THR A 199 -7.30 4.21 -8.08
CA THR A 199 -8.44 3.31 -7.93
C THR A 199 -7.97 1.85 -7.98
N ALA A 200 -8.69 0.98 -7.28
CA ALA A 200 -8.48 -0.47 -7.38
C ALA A 200 -9.82 -1.19 -7.21
N ASN A 201 -10.20 -1.96 -8.23
CA ASN A 201 -11.41 -2.76 -8.19
C ASN A 201 -11.04 -4.26 -8.23
N PRO A 202 -11.23 -5.02 -7.14
CA PRO A 202 -10.91 -6.45 -7.11
C PRO A 202 -11.85 -7.30 -7.98
N GLU A 203 -13.02 -6.77 -8.34
CA GLU A 203 -14.04 -7.46 -9.14
C GLU A 203 -13.79 -7.35 -10.64
N LYS A 204 -12.99 -6.36 -11.08
CA LYS A 204 -12.55 -6.22 -12.48
C LYS A 204 -11.23 -7.01 -12.66
N PRO A 205 -11.25 -8.26 -13.17
CA PRO A 205 -10.03 -9.05 -13.32
C PRO A 205 -9.06 -8.39 -14.31
N HIS A 206 -7.75 -8.46 -14.01
CA HIS A 206 -6.66 -7.98 -14.89
C HIS A 206 -6.69 -8.58 -16.31
N ARG A 207 -7.29 -9.77 -16.45
CA ARG A 207 -7.53 -10.43 -17.74
C ARG A 207 -9.03 -10.51 -17.96
N SER A 208 -9.66 -9.37 -18.23
CA SER A 208 -10.98 -9.35 -18.85
C SER A 208 -10.93 -10.21 -20.12
N LYS A 209 -12.03 -10.86 -20.48
CA LYS A 209 -12.14 -11.50 -21.80
C LYS A 209 -11.75 -10.46 -22.87
N PRO A 210 -11.06 -10.87 -23.95
CA PRO A 210 -10.89 -9.99 -25.08
C PRO A 210 -12.27 -9.44 -25.45
N ASP A 211 -12.35 -8.14 -25.74
CA ASP A 211 -13.57 -7.60 -26.29
C ASP A 211 -13.94 -8.34 -27.59
N GLY A 212 -15.15 -8.14 -28.11
CA GLY A 212 -15.58 -8.75 -29.38
C GLY A 212 -14.63 -8.46 -30.55
N ASN A 213 -13.67 -7.53 -30.38
CA ASN A 213 -12.67 -7.13 -31.36
C ASN A 213 -11.27 -7.74 -31.08
N GLY A 214 -11.15 -8.66 -30.13
CA GLY A 214 -9.89 -9.33 -29.81
C GLY A 214 -8.89 -8.48 -29.00
N LYS A 215 -9.25 -7.24 -28.61
CA LYS A 215 -8.42 -6.40 -27.75
C LYS A 215 -8.68 -6.76 -26.29
N TRP A 216 -7.60 -7.06 -25.58
CA TRP A 216 -7.65 -7.30 -24.15
C TRP A 216 -7.93 -5.99 -23.41
N GLN A 217 -9.16 -5.82 -22.93
CA GLN A 217 -9.49 -4.73 -22.00
C GLN A 217 -9.06 -5.11 -20.57
N GLY A 218 -7.79 -5.44 -20.38
CA GLY A 218 -7.26 -5.79 -19.06
C GLY A 218 -7.06 -4.55 -18.21
N GLY A 219 -7.76 -4.45 -17.07
CA GLY A 219 -7.45 -3.43 -16.06
C GLY A 219 -6.09 -3.69 -15.40
N ASN A 220 -5.47 -2.68 -14.81
CA ASN A 220 -4.20 -2.82 -14.09
C ASN A 220 -4.27 -3.91 -13.00
N PRO A 221 -3.19 -4.68 -12.72
CA PRO A 221 -3.26 -5.84 -11.82
C PRO A 221 -3.75 -5.44 -10.44
N VAL A 222 -4.72 -6.17 -9.86
CA VAL A 222 -5.28 -5.91 -8.53
C VAL A 222 -5.01 -7.04 -7.53
N GLU A 223 -4.38 -6.68 -6.41
CA GLU A 223 -4.30 -7.52 -5.23
C GLU A 223 -5.70 -7.72 -4.63
N ARG A 224 -6.16 -8.97 -4.59
CA ARG A 224 -7.51 -9.31 -4.11
C ARG A 224 -7.66 -9.12 -2.60
N GLU A 225 -6.60 -9.39 -1.84
CA GLU A 225 -6.65 -9.34 -0.37
C GLU A 225 -6.65 -7.90 0.16
N ARG A 226 -5.93 -6.98 -0.51
CA ARG A 226 -5.71 -5.60 -0.04
C ARG A 226 -5.84 -4.55 -1.15
N PRO A 227 -6.97 -4.49 -1.86
CA PRO A 227 -7.18 -3.54 -2.95
C PRO A 227 -7.01 -2.07 -2.52
N TRP A 228 -7.40 -1.71 -1.29
CA TRP A 228 -7.20 -0.36 -0.74
C TRP A 228 -5.73 0.05 -0.67
N SER A 229 -4.84 -0.90 -0.36
CA SER A 229 -3.39 -0.64 -0.26
C SER A 229 -2.83 -0.27 -1.64
N MET A 230 -3.28 -0.95 -2.68
CA MET A 230 -2.88 -0.58 -4.02
C MET A 230 -3.51 0.70 -4.54
N ALA A 231 -4.79 0.96 -4.25
CA ALA A 231 -5.44 2.23 -4.62
C ALA A 231 -4.65 3.40 -4.03
N ARG A 232 -4.26 3.30 -2.75
CA ARG A 232 -3.36 4.24 -2.09
C ARG A 232 -2.02 4.36 -2.81
N ALA A 233 -1.36 3.24 -3.11
CA ALA A 233 -0.06 3.25 -3.77
C ALA A 233 -0.11 3.91 -5.17
N ARG A 234 -1.17 3.66 -5.94
CA ARG A 234 -1.42 4.28 -7.25
C ARG A 234 -1.63 5.79 -7.12
N ALA A 235 -2.41 6.23 -6.12
CA ALA A 235 -2.66 7.64 -5.85
C ALA A 235 -1.35 8.38 -5.53
N ILE A 236 -0.53 7.81 -4.61
CA ILE A 236 0.76 8.39 -4.24
C ILE A 236 1.70 8.45 -5.44
N ASN A 237 1.82 7.37 -6.21
CA ASN A 237 2.70 7.34 -7.37
C ASN A 237 2.27 8.35 -8.44
N SER A 238 0.96 8.47 -8.70
CA SER A 238 0.41 9.46 -9.61
C SER A 238 0.74 10.89 -9.17
N ALA A 239 0.56 11.21 -7.88
CA ALA A 239 0.86 12.54 -7.35
C ALA A 239 2.37 12.85 -7.39
N LEU A 240 3.22 11.90 -7.02
CA LEU A 240 4.68 12.07 -7.03
C LEU A 240 5.21 12.34 -8.43
N ARG A 241 4.72 11.62 -9.45
CA ARG A 241 5.15 11.78 -10.84
C ARG A 241 4.87 13.16 -11.42
N LEU A 242 3.89 13.90 -10.89
CA LEU A 242 3.59 15.27 -11.33
C LEU A 242 4.66 16.28 -10.90
N TYR A 243 5.26 16.09 -9.71
CA TYR A 243 6.24 17.03 -9.15
C TYR A 243 7.69 16.56 -9.20
N PHE A 244 7.89 15.25 -9.29
CA PHE A 244 9.16 14.57 -9.33
C PHE A 244 9.17 13.57 -10.49
N PRO A 245 9.07 14.03 -11.75
CA PRO A 245 9.15 13.15 -12.90
C PRO A 245 10.58 12.59 -13.02
N HIS A 246 10.69 11.28 -13.21
CA HIS A 246 11.97 10.61 -13.44
C HIS A 246 11.92 9.89 -14.78
N LYS A 247 13.01 10.01 -15.55
CA LYS A 247 13.14 9.32 -16.83
C LYS A 247 13.59 7.90 -16.57
N ILE A 248 12.65 6.97 -16.52
CA ILE A 248 13.01 5.55 -16.51
C ILE A 248 13.51 5.24 -17.93
N PRO A 249 14.79 4.92 -18.12
CA PRO A 249 15.30 4.51 -19.43
C PRO A 249 14.47 3.31 -19.89
N GLY A 250 13.91 3.38 -21.10
CA GLY A 250 13.31 2.19 -21.68
C GLY A 250 14.39 1.11 -21.78
N ALA A 251 14.01 -0.16 -21.59
CA ALA A 251 14.94 -1.26 -21.83
C ALA A 251 15.53 -1.23 -23.26
N VAL A 252 14.82 -0.62 -24.21
CA VAL A 252 15.30 -0.41 -25.58
C VAL A 252 16.36 0.69 -25.63
N ASP A 253 16.10 1.83 -24.98
CA ASP A 253 17.07 2.95 -24.91
C ASP A 253 18.35 2.55 -24.17
N ALA A 254 18.26 1.71 -23.12
CA ALA A 254 19.43 1.23 -22.38
C ALA A 254 20.30 0.23 -23.17
N VAL A 255 19.68 -0.54 -24.08
CA VAL A 255 20.39 -1.45 -24.99
C VAL A 255 21.02 -0.65 -26.15
N GLU A 256 20.29 0.33 -26.68
CA GLU A 256 20.76 1.20 -27.77
C GLU A 256 21.82 2.22 -27.32
N ALA A 257 21.78 2.70 -26.07
CA ALA A 257 22.72 3.68 -25.52
C ALA A 257 24.14 3.15 -25.25
N GLY A 258 24.49 1.92 -25.67
CA GLY A 258 25.90 1.52 -25.76
C GLY A 258 26.28 0.13 -25.29
N VAL A 259 25.36 -0.85 -25.30
CA VAL A 259 25.76 -2.25 -25.09
C VAL A 259 25.28 -3.11 -26.25
N MET A 260 26.01 -3.03 -27.38
CA MET A 260 25.97 -4.10 -28.37
C MET A 260 26.56 -5.37 -27.74
N VAL A 261 25.71 -6.18 -27.10
CA VAL A 261 26.07 -7.56 -26.76
C VAL A 261 25.86 -8.41 -28.00
N GLU A 262 26.83 -8.36 -28.91
CA GLU A 262 26.94 -9.39 -29.96
C GLU A 262 27.71 -10.58 -29.36
N ASN A 263 26.98 -11.62 -28.96
CA ASN A 263 27.50 -12.96 -28.63
C ASN A 263 28.62 -13.03 -27.55
N ASP A 264 28.30 -12.73 -26.29
CA ASP A 264 29.12 -13.07 -25.09
C ASP A 264 30.61 -12.65 -25.11
N ARG A 265 31.01 -11.77 -26.03
CA ARG A 265 32.36 -11.19 -26.06
C ARG A 265 32.27 -9.72 -25.74
N ILE A 266 32.83 -9.35 -24.58
CA ILE A 266 33.13 -7.95 -24.26
C ILE A 266 34.19 -7.50 -25.26
N ILE A 267 33.81 -6.72 -26.27
CA ILE A 267 34.75 -6.05 -27.17
C ILE A 267 35.25 -4.81 -26.43
N ASP A 268 36.49 -4.89 -25.93
CA ASP A 268 37.19 -3.75 -25.37
C ASP A 268 37.36 -2.66 -26.44
N GLY A 269 37.11 -1.42 -26.03
CA GLY A 269 36.82 -0.30 -26.93
C GLY A 269 37.92 0.00 -27.95
N THR A 270 37.53 0.05 -29.21
CA THR A 270 38.08 1.01 -30.17
C THR A 270 36.92 1.64 -30.94
N PHE A 271 36.73 2.93 -30.73
CA PHE A 271 35.76 3.77 -31.45
C PHE A 271 36.03 3.63 -32.95
N ARG A 272 35.18 2.90 -33.69
CA ARG A 272 35.12 3.00 -35.14
C ARG A 272 34.16 4.13 -35.47
N GLU A 273 34.69 5.22 -36.04
CA GLU A 273 33.88 6.21 -36.74
C GLU A 273 32.99 5.49 -37.77
N VAL A 274 31.69 5.43 -37.49
CA VAL A 274 30.70 5.02 -38.48
C VAL A 274 30.56 6.21 -39.43
N LYS A 275 31.12 6.08 -40.63
CA LYS A 275 30.80 6.98 -41.74
C LYS A 275 29.32 6.81 -42.04
N GLU A 276 28.55 7.83 -41.71
CA GLU A 276 27.12 7.97 -41.98
C GLU A 276 26.89 7.89 -43.50
N GLN A 277 26.54 6.71 -44.01
CA GLN A 277 26.02 6.56 -45.37
C GLN A 277 24.56 7.00 -45.36
N ARG A 278 24.36 8.27 -45.71
CA ARG A 278 23.06 8.87 -45.96
C ARG A 278 22.48 8.23 -47.23
N THR A 279 21.57 7.27 -47.10
CA THR A 279 20.72 6.87 -48.22
C THR A 279 19.58 7.87 -48.34
N GLU A 280 19.54 8.60 -49.44
CA GLU A 280 18.44 9.48 -49.78
C GLU A 280 17.14 8.66 -49.93
N PRO A 281 16.01 9.15 -49.40
CA PRO A 281 14.74 8.48 -49.57
C PRO A 281 14.31 8.51 -51.06
N PRO A 282 13.71 7.42 -51.59
CA PRO A 282 13.23 7.37 -52.96
C PRO A 282 12.15 8.44 -53.20
N ALA A 283 12.31 9.19 -54.29
CA ALA A 283 11.61 10.45 -54.55
C ALA A 283 10.16 10.33 -55.05
N ASP A 284 9.58 9.14 -55.19
CA ASP A 284 8.35 8.95 -55.99
C ASP A 284 7.18 8.26 -55.27
N LEU A 285 6.77 8.72 -54.08
CA LEU A 285 5.58 8.17 -53.40
C LEU A 285 4.50 9.19 -52.98
N PHE A 286 4.59 10.45 -53.41
CA PHE A 286 3.50 11.42 -53.21
C PHE A 286 2.74 11.65 -54.52
N GLY A 287 1.74 10.81 -54.77
CA GLY A 287 0.64 11.17 -55.66
C GLY A 287 -0.28 12.19 -54.97
N PRO A 288 -0.92 13.11 -55.71
CA PRO A 288 -1.86 14.06 -55.13
C PRO A 288 -3.17 13.33 -54.76
N GLU A 289 -3.33 12.96 -53.50
CA GLU A 289 -4.64 12.68 -52.92
C GLU A 289 -5.25 14.02 -52.49
N GLU A 290 -6.18 14.52 -53.31
CA GLU A 290 -7.10 15.60 -52.93
C GLU A 290 -8.08 15.05 -51.89
N GLU A 291 -7.73 15.22 -50.61
CA GLU A 291 -8.61 14.91 -49.48
C GLU A 291 -9.60 16.06 -49.30
N GLU A 292 -10.78 15.93 -49.92
CA GLU A 292 -11.93 16.80 -49.70
C GLU A 292 -12.44 16.65 -48.27
N TRP A 293 -12.18 17.66 -47.43
CA TRP A 293 -12.81 17.78 -46.13
C TRP A 293 -14.32 18.05 -46.31
N PRO A 294 -15.23 17.26 -45.69
CA PRO A 294 -16.65 17.52 -45.78
C PRO A 294 -16.97 18.84 -45.09
N GLN A 295 -17.45 19.81 -45.88
CA GLN A 295 -17.97 21.09 -45.40
C GLN A 295 -19.30 20.88 -44.65
N ASP A 296 -19.36 21.42 -43.44
CA ASP A 296 -20.54 21.87 -42.71
C ASP A 296 -21.79 20.97 -42.71
N GLY A 297 -21.74 19.93 -41.86
CA GLY A 297 -22.94 19.30 -41.33
C GLY A 297 -23.42 20.02 -40.07
N THR A 298 -24.46 20.84 -40.19
CA THR A 298 -25.25 21.38 -39.07
C THR A 298 -25.76 20.27 -38.16
N LEU A 299 -25.15 20.12 -36.99
CA LEU A 299 -25.64 19.27 -35.90
C LEU A 299 -26.81 19.95 -35.18
N SER A 300 -28.02 19.80 -35.72
CA SER A 300 -29.27 19.98 -34.98
C SER A 300 -29.63 18.66 -34.30
N GLY A 301 -28.98 18.38 -33.17
CA GLY A 301 -29.39 17.30 -32.26
C GLY A 301 -30.32 17.86 -31.20
N ASP A 302 -31.60 17.46 -31.22
CA ASP A 302 -32.54 17.76 -30.15
C ASP A 302 -32.00 17.25 -28.80
N PRO A 303 -32.15 18.01 -27.70
CA PRO A 303 -31.77 17.53 -26.38
C PRO A 303 -32.61 16.30 -26.00
N PRO A 304 -32.03 15.31 -25.29
CA PRO A 304 -32.75 14.12 -24.88
C PRO A 304 -33.94 14.49 -23.97
N PRO A 305 -35.06 13.74 -24.04
CA PRO A 305 -36.23 14.00 -23.23
C PRO A 305 -35.89 13.84 -21.75
N SER A 306 -36.05 14.93 -21.00
CA SER A 306 -36.03 14.95 -19.55
C SER A 306 -37.23 14.17 -19.03
N GLY A 307 -37.02 12.86 -18.78
CA GLY A 307 -37.97 12.07 -18.00
C GLY A 307 -38.04 12.58 -16.56
N PRO A 308 -39.20 12.44 -15.88
CA PRO A 308 -39.32 12.81 -14.48
C PRO A 308 -38.35 11.96 -13.66
N VAL A 309 -37.43 12.63 -12.96
CA VAL A 309 -36.61 12.02 -11.93
C VAL A 309 -37.57 11.61 -10.82
N GLU A 310 -37.74 10.30 -10.61
CA GLU A 310 -38.47 9.80 -9.45
C GLU A 310 -37.71 10.22 -8.19
N ASP A 311 -38.26 11.21 -7.48
CA ASP A 311 -37.77 11.65 -6.18
C ASP A 311 -37.86 10.47 -5.19
N LEU A 312 -36.75 9.75 -5.04
CA LEU A 312 -36.62 8.79 -3.95
C LEU A 312 -36.68 9.58 -2.63
N PRO A 313 -37.56 9.20 -1.67
CA PRO A 313 -37.71 9.92 -0.44
C PRO A 313 -36.38 9.91 0.34
N PHE A 314 -35.89 11.11 0.66
CA PHE A 314 -34.72 11.31 1.50
C PHE A 314 -34.94 10.62 2.86
N ARG A 315 -34.28 9.47 3.08
CA ARG A 315 -34.25 8.81 4.38
C ARG A 315 -33.20 9.47 5.23
N SER A 316 -33.55 9.80 6.47
CA SER A 316 -32.59 10.35 7.42
C SER A 316 -31.58 9.26 7.82
N PRO A 317 -30.31 9.62 8.14
CA PRO A 317 -29.31 8.66 8.63
C PRO A 317 -29.76 7.83 9.85
N ARG A 318 -30.70 8.38 10.62
CA ARG A 318 -31.31 7.70 11.76
C ARG A 318 -32.29 6.61 11.34
N GLU A 319 -33.12 6.86 10.32
CA GLU A 319 -34.05 5.85 9.78
C GLU A 319 -33.29 4.67 9.18
N GLU A 320 -32.16 4.92 8.49
CA GLU A 320 -31.28 3.85 7.99
C GLU A 320 -30.66 3.01 9.13
N LEU A 321 -30.28 3.67 10.23
CA LEU A 321 -29.73 2.98 11.40
C LEU A 321 -30.79 2.14 12.13
N GLU A 322 -32.01 2.68 12.28
CA GLU A 322 -33.15 1.98 12.88
C GLU A 322 -33.53 0.74 12.03
N GLU A 323 -33.63 0.87 10.70
CA GLU A 323 -33.90 -0.26 9.78
C GLU A 323 -32.80 -1.33 9.84
N ARG A 324 -31.53 -0.91 9.93
CA ARG A 324 -30.40 -1.83 10.09
C ARG A 324 -30.45 -2.60 11.42
N ILE A 325 -30.82 -1.94 12.51
CA ILE A 325 -31.01 -2.59 13.82
C ILE A 325 -32.18 -3.57 13.76
N GLU A 326 -33.31 -3.20 13.16
CA GLU A 326 -34.45 -4.09 12.99
C GLU A 326 -34.12 -5.32 12.15
N SER A 327 -33.35 -5.16 11.06
CA SER A 327 -32.86 -6.27 10.25
C SER A 327 -31.98 -7.22 11.07
N LEU A 328 -30.99 -6.68 11.82
CA LEU A 328 -30.09 -7.49 12.64
C LEU A 328 -30.82 -8.22 13.77
N VAL A 329 -31.79 -7.56 14.40
CA VAL A 329 -32.62 -8.15 15.46
C VAL A 329 -33.55 -9.23 14.91
N SER A 330 -34.11 -9.04 13.71
CA SER A 330 -34.93 -10.05 13.00
C SER A 330 -34.11 -11.29 12.65
N ASP A 331 -32.89 -11.10 12.15
CA ASP A 331 -31.96 -12.20 11.86
C ASP A 331 -31.52 -12.92 13.15
N LEU A 332 -31.35 -12.19 14.26
CA LEU A 332 -31.08 -12.80 15.57
C LEU A 332 -32.27 -13.63 16.06
N GLY A 333 -33.49 -13.07 15.98
CA GLY A 333 -34.73 -13.69 16.43
C GLY A 333 -35.08 -14.98 15.69
N ARG A 334 -34.72 -15.07 14.40
CA ARG A 334 -34.83 -16.32 13.62
C ARG A 334 -33.92 -17.43 14.11
N THR A 335 -32.90 -17.12 14.91
CA THR A 335 -31.87 -18.08 15.31
C THR A 335 -31.85 -18.37 16.81
N MET A 336 -32.68 -17.72 17.64
CA MET A 336 -32.61 -17.79 19.10
C MET A 336 -33.97 -18.07 19.76
N ASP A 337 -33.96 -18.77 20.89
CA ASP A 337 -35.16 -19.04 21.69
C ASP A 337 -35.79 -17.73 22.22
N GLU A 338 -37.13 -17.68 22.25
CA GLU A 338 -37.94 -16.51 22.67
C GLU A 338 -37.55 -15.98 24.05
N GLU A 339 -37.05 -16.83 24.96
CA GLU A 339 -36.62 -16.42 26.31
C GLU A 339 -35.41 -15.47 26.29
N PHE A 340 -34.46 -15.67 25.36
CA PHE A 340 -33.27 -14.82 25.27
C PHE A 340 -33.58 -13.49 24.58
N TYR A 341 -34.50 -13.48 23.63
CA TYR A 341 -35.03 -12.27 23.01
C TYR A 341 -35.74 -11.38 24.03
N ASN A 342 -36.56 -11.99 24.89
CA ASN A 342 -37.27 -11.28 25.96
C ASN A 342 -36.30 -10.78 27.05
N TYR A 343 -35.28 -11.56 27.43
CA TYR A 343 -34.24 -11.13 28.36
C TYR A 343 -33.53 -9.86 27.86
N PHE A 344 -33.15 -9.81 26.59
CA PHE A 344 -32.49 -8.64 25.98
C PHE A 344 -33.39 -7.39 25.95
N LYS A 345 -34.69 -7.57 25.69
CA LYS A 345 -35.66 -6.47 25.71
C LYS A 345 -35.86 -5.88 27.11
N THR A 346 -35.69 -6.69 28.16
CA THR A 346 -35.87 -6.28 29.56
C THR A 346 -34.60 -5.80 30.27
N VAL A 347 -33.43 -6.36 29.97
CA VAL A 347 -32.22 -6.17 30.80
C VAL A 347 -31.49 -4.88 30.50
N GLU A 348 -31.60 -4.31 29.30
CA GLU A 348 -31.00 -3.01 29.01
C GLU A 348 -31.94 -1.81 29.17
N GLY A 349 -33.26 -2.03 29.35
CA GLY A 349 -34.23 -0.95 29.57
C GLY A 349 -34.20 0.18 28.53
N MET A 350 -33.59 -0.06 27.37
CA MET A 350 -33.41 0.96 26.35
C MET A 350 -34.71 1.11 25.55
N ASP A 351 -35.39 2.23 25.79
CA ASP A 351 -36.38 2.77 24.86
C ASP A 351 -35.61 3.22 23.61
N TYR A 352 -35.51 2.37 22.59
CA TYR A 352 -34.73 2.61 21.36
C TYR A 352 -35.06 3.94 20.70
N LYS A 353 -36.29 4.43 20.88
CA LYS A 353 -36.75 5.73 20.37
C LYS A 353 -36.06 6.92 21.04
N LYS A 354 -35.47 6.73 22.24
CA LYS A 354 -34.81 7.77 23.05
C LYS A 354 -33.30 7.55 23.21
N ALA A 355 -32.75 6.50 22.62
CA ALA A 355 -31.31 6.25 22.66
C ALA A 355 -30.56 7.27 21.79
N THR A 356 -29.36 7.68 22.24
CA THR A 356 -28.44 8.49 21.43
C THR A 356 -27.79 7.62 20.36
N ASP A 357 -27.40 8.21 19.23
CA ASP A 357 -26.82 7.48 18.08
C ASP A 357 -25.59 6.65 18.48
N ASP A 358 -24.77 7.14 19.41
CA ASP A 358 -23.61 6.39 19.94
C ASP A 358 -24.01 5.08 20.63
N LYS A 359 -25.14 5.09 21.37
CA LYS A 359 -25.64 3.88 22.05
C LYS A 359 -26.23 2.90 21.04
N LEU A 360 -26.92 3.40 20.02
CA LEU A 360 -27.46 2.59 18.93
C LEU A 360 -26.34 1.93 18.12
N ASN A 361 -25.27 2.67 17.80
CA ASN A 361 -24.09 2.15 17.11
C ASN A 361 -23.33 1.12 17.96
N HIS A 362 -23.14 1.39 19.24
CA HIS A 362 -22.51 0.43 20.16
C HIS A 362 -23.33 -0.86 20.25
N PHE A 363 -24.66 -0.76 20.34
CA PHE A 363 -25.56 -1.89 20.35
C PHE A 363 -25.49 -2.70 19.04
N ALA A 364 -25.55 -2.04 17.88
CA ALA A 364 -25.44 -2.69 16.57
C ALA A 364 -24.13 -3.48 16.41
N ASN A 365 -23.01 -2.92 16.88
CA ASN A 365 -21.71 -3.59 16.87
C ASN A 365 -21.68 -4.80 17.81
N HIS A 366 -22.23 -4.67 19.02
CA HIS A 366 -22.30 -5.79 19.97
C HIS A 366 -23.13 -6.96 19.43
N VAL A 367 -24.27 -6.66 18.80
CA VAL A 367 -25.12 -7.68 18.15
C VAL A 367 -24.38 -8.36 16.99
N ALA A 368 -23.64 -7.61 16.18
CA ALA A 368 -22.82 -8.16 15.10
C ALA A 368 -21.73 -9.11 15.63
N ASP A 369 -21.05 -8.76 16.73
CA ASP A 369 -20.04 -9.61 17.35
C ASP A 369 -20.63 -10.93 17.87
N LEU A 370 -21.84 -10.89 18.45
CA LEU A 370 -22.55 -12.10 18.90
C LEU A 370 -22.92 -13.02 17.74
N LEU A 371 -23.35 -12.46 16.60
CA LEU A 371 -23.61 -13.21 15.37
C LEU A 371 -22.34 -13.92 14.86
N ILE A 372 -21.22 -13.21 14.82
CA ILE A 372 -19.93 -13.78 14.39
C ILE A 372 -19.54 -14.93 15.31
N ALA A 373 -19.56 -14.71 16.64
CA ALA A 373 -19.19 -15.73 17.62
C ALA A 373 -20.05 -17.00 17.51
N LYS A 374 -21.33 -16.87 17.18
CA LYS A 374 -22.23 -18.00 16.97
C LYS A 374 -21.90 -18.77 15.68
N THR A 375 -21.68 -18.07 14.56
CA THR A 375 -21.31 -18.72 13.30
C THR A 375 -20.02 -19.52 13.43
N ASP A 376 -19.07 -19.06 14.24
CA ASP A 376 -17.82 -19.79 14.51
C ASP A 376 -18.03 -21.03 15.41
N LYS A 377 -18.92 -20.95 16.41
CA LYS A 377 -19.31 -22.14 17.20
C LYS A 377 -20.00 -23.20 16.34
N ASP A 378 -20.86 -22.80 15.41
CA ASP A 378 -21.56 -23.73 14.52
C ASP A 378 -20.60 -24.37 13.50
N LYS A 379 -19.60 -23.63 13.02
CA LYS A 379 -18.50 -24.19 12.20
C LYS A 379 -17.65 -25.20 12.98
N GLN A 380 -17.40 -24.96 14.27
CA GLN A 380 -16.64 -25.88 15.11
C GLN A 380 -17.40 -27.19 15.38
N LYS A 381 -18.72 -27.13 15.59
CA LYS A 381 -19.57 -28.33 15.76
C LYS A 381 -19.66 -29.19 14.50
N LYS A 382 -19.52 -28.60 13.31
CA LYS A 382 -19.58 -29.33 12.02
C LYS A 382 -18.26 -30.00 11.61
N LYS A 383 -17.16 -29.85 12.36
CA LYS A 383 -15.93 -30.59 12.05
C LYS A 383 -16.11 -32.06 12.46
N PRO A 384 -16.00 -33.02 11.52
CA PRO A 384 -16.11 -34.43 11.86
C PRO A 384 -15.00 -34.79 12.86
N PRO A 385 -15.27 -35.70 13.82
CA PRO A 385 -14.27 -36.15 14.76
C PRO A 385 -13.10 -36.73 13.94
N LYS A 386 -11.88 -36.22 14.21
CA LYS A 386 -10.67 -36.78 13.62
C LYS A 386 -10.59 -38.25 14.04
N GLY A 387 -10.74 -39.16 13.08
CA GLY A 387 -10.64 -40.60 13.30
C GLY A 387 -9.33 -40.93 14.01
N LYS A 388 -9.43 -41.77 15.05
CA LYS A 388 -8.30 -42.42 15.71
C LYS A 388 -7.91 -43.68 14.95
#